data_AF-A0A2K6SP70-F1
#
_entry.id   AF-A0A2K6SP70-F1
#
_cell.length_a   1.000
_cell.length_b   1.000
_cell.length_c   1.000
_cell.angle_alpha   90.00
_cell.angle_beta   90.00
_cell.angle_gamma   90.00
#
_symmetry.space_group_name_H-M   'P 1'
#
loop_
_entity.id
_entity.type
_entity.pdbx_description
1 polymer ?
#
loop_
_entity_poly.entity_id
_entity_poly.type
_entity_poly.pdbx_seq_one_letter_code
_entity_poly.pdbx_strand_id
1 'polypeptide(L)'
;MWMLRSLRVFLVVRTGSHPAGSLLRQSPQPRHTFHAGPCLSASTSSKELLMKLRRKTGYSFVNCKKALETCGENLEQAEIWLHKQAQKEGWSKAAKLQGRKTKEGLIGLLQEGNTTVLVETQWLMPVNLAIWEVEASGSLEGFLNSSELSVLPAGPDREGSLQDHLALAIGKLGENMTLKRAAWVKVPSGFYVGSYVHGVMQSPSLHNLLLGKYGALVICETSEQNANLEELGRRLGQHVVGMAPLSVGSLDDEPGGEAETKMLSQPYLLDPSITLGQYVQPQGVSVVDFVRFECGEGEEAAETE
;
A
#
# COMPACT_ATOMS: atom_id res chain seq x y z
N MET A 1 42.42 -17.13 -8.81
CA MET A 1 43.41 -16.59 -9.77
C MET A 1 43.12 -15.10 -9.90
N TRP A 2 44.01 -14.27 -9.33
CA TRP A 2 44.17 -12.81 -9.42
C TRP A 2 43.03 -11.87 -8.98
N MET A 3 43.27 -10.69 -8.41
CA MET A 3 44.19 -10.19 -7.38
C MET A 3 43.72 -8.74 -7.10
N LEU A 4 43.65 -8.34 -5.83
CA LEU A 4 43.48 -6.97 -5.36
C LEU A 4 44.65 -6.06 -5.78
N ARG A 5 44.40 -4.76 -6.00
CA ARG A 5 45.33 -3.61 -5.92
C ARG A 5 44.53 -2.32 -6.17
N SER A 6 44.78 -1.15 -5.60
CA SER A 6 45.48 -0.65 -4.41
C SER A 6 45.18 0.87 -4.39
N LEU A 7 44.99 1.45 -3.21
CA LEU A 7 44.88 2.90 -2.99
C LEU A 7 46.16 3.64 -3.42
N ARG A 8 46.05 4.89 -3.89
CA ARG A 8 47.07 5.94 -3.63
C ARG A 8 46.48 7.34 -3.67
N VAL A 9 46.59 7.99 -2.52
CA VAL A 9 46.37 9.42 -2.24
C VAL A 9 47.57 10.21 -2.77
N PHE A 10 47.35 11.37 -3.38
CA PHE A 10 48.40 12.37 -3.63
C PHE A 10 48.06 13.68 -2.89
N LEU A 11 48.90 13.98 -1.91
CA LEU A 11 49.01 15.28 -1.24
C LEU A 11 50.15 16.04 -1.92
N VAL A 12 49.92 17.28 -2.34
CA VAL A 12 50.98 18.19 -2.81
C VAL A 12 51.03 19.40 -1.89
N VAL A 13 52.18 19.57 -1.24
CA VAL A 13 52.61 20.76 -0.49
C VAL A 13 53.91 21.25 -1.13
N ARG A 14 54.04 22.56 -1.36
CA ARG A 14 55.30 23.36 -1.32
C ARG A 14 54.93 24.85 -1.54
N THR A 15 54.95 25.69 -0.51
CA THR A 15 56.04 26.56 0.01
C THR A 15 56.44 27.75 -0.88
N GLY A 16 56.08 28.95 -0.40
CA GLY A 16 57.02 30.06 -0.12
C GLY A 16 57.33 31.09 -1.22
N SER A 17 56.96 32.36 -0.98
CA SER A 17 57.90 33.47 -0.67
C SER A 17 57.25 34.85 -0.88
N HIS A 18 57.41 35.74 0.10
CA HIS A 18 57.10 37.18 0.06
C HIS A 18 58.27 37.98 -0.55
N PRO A 19 58.02 39.22 -0.99
CA PRO A 19 58.57 40.34 -0.22
C PRO A 19 57.59 41.52 -0.03
N ALA A 20 58.02 42.44 0.84
CA ALA A 20 57.25 43.50 1.48
C ALA A 20 57.30 44.86 0.77
N GLY A 21 56.35 45.74 1.12
CA GLY A 21 56.58 47.18 1.25
C GLY A 21 55.59 48.12 0.53
N SER A 22 54.69 48.76 1.27
CA SER A 22 54.66 50.21 1.49
C SER A 22 53.30 50.69 2.02
N LEU A 23 53.36 51.49 3.09
CA LEU A 23 52.25 52.14 3.79
C LEU A 23 51.79 53.39 3.05
N LEU A 24 50.48 53.54 2.82
CA LEU A 24 49.85 54.83 2.53
C LEU A 24 48.44 54.90 3.15
N ARG A 25 48.40 55.59 4.30
CA ARG A 25 47.40 56.55 4.80
C ARG A 25 45.90 56.29 4.54
N GLN A 26 45.20 55.99 5.63
CA GLN A 26 43.74 55.88 5.74
C GLN A 26 43.02 57.24 5.55
N SER A 27 41.82 57.19 4.97
CA SER A 27 40.76 58.19 5.09
C SER A 27 39.45 57.46 5.44
N PRO A 28 38.63 57.94 6.41
CA PRO A 28 37.46 57.20 6.88
C PRO A 28 36.28 57.38 5.93
N GLN A 29 35.71 56.27 5.44
CA GLN A 29 34.43 56.23 4.72
C GLN A 29 33.27 55.98 5.72
N PRO A 30 32.06 56.48 5.42
CA PRO A 30 31.00 56.66 6.42
C PRO A 30 30.34 55.35 6.83
N ARG A 31 29.91 55.30 8.09
CA ARG A 31 29.18 54.17 8.68
C ARG A 31 27.87 53.96 7.92
N HIS A 32 27.73 52.79 7.30
CA HIS A 32 26.43 52.29 6.85
C HIS A 32 25.54 52.07 8.08
N THR A 33 24.51 52.91 8.21
CA THR A 33 23.40 52.70 9.13
C THR A 33 22.63 51.46 8.69
N PHE A 34 22.78 50.36 9.43
CA PHE A 34 21.88 49.23 9.32
C PHE A 34 20.50 49.69 9.80
N HIS A 35 19.55 49.86 8.88
CA HIS A 35 18.14 49.95 9.24
C HIS A 35 17.72 48.58 9.79
N ALA A 36 17.57 48.50 11.12
CA ALA A 36 16.84 47.43 11.75
C ALA A 36 15.37 47.53 11.29
N GLY A 37 14.97 46.67 10.35
CA GLY A 37 13.57 46.41 10.11
C GLY A 37 12.91 45.86 11.39
N PRO A 38 11.60 46.04 11.58
CA PRO A 38 10.94 45.57 12.79
C PRO A 38 11.10 44.06 12.86
N CYS A 39 11.84 43.58 13.85
CA CYS A 39 11.82 42.18 14.24
C CYS A 39 10.42 41.96 14.84
N LEU A 40 9.50 41.42 14.04
CA LEU A 40 8.24 40.89 14.53
C LEU A 40 8.59 39.87 15.61
N SER A 41 8.38 40.25 16.86
CA SER A 41 8.54 39.38 18.01
C SER A 41 7.55 38.23 17.84
N ALA A 42 8.01 37.09 17.30
CA ALA A 42 7.25 35.87 17.33
C ALA A 42 7.02 35.53 18.81
N SER A 43 5.78 35.69 19.28
CA SER A 43 5.41 35.37 20.65
C SER A 43 5.72 33.88 20.91
N THR A 44 6.19 33.56 22.10
CA THR A 44 6.40 32.17 22.55
C THR A 44 5.14 31.31 22.38
N SER A 45 3.96 31.94 22.46
CA SER A 45 2.64 31.35 22.19
C SER A 45 2.49 30.83 20.74
N SER A 46 2.96 31.56 19.73
CA SER A 46 2.79 31.18 18.31
C SER A 46 3.58 29.90 17.94
N LYS A 47 4.77 29.71 18.52
CA LYS A 47 5.58 28.49 18.33
C LYS A 47 4.94 27.27 18.99
N GLU A 48 4.33 27.44 20.16
CA GLU A 48 3.65 26.37 20.89
C GLU A 48 2.39 25.90 20.15
N LEU A 49 1.58 26.84 19.65
CA LEU A 49 0.40 26.54 18.82
C LEU A 49 0.79 25.79 17.55
N LEU A 50 1.85 26.21 16.86
CA LEU A 50 2.39 25.52 15.68
C LEU A 50 2.81 24.08 15.98
N MET A 51 3.53 23.87 17.09
CA MET A 51 3.95 22.53 17.52
C MET A 51 2.75 21.66 17.90
N LYS A 52 1.76 22.22 18.58
CA LYS A 52 0.53 21.52 18.96
C LYS A 52 -0.26 21.09 17.73
N LEU A 53 -0.45 21.98 16.76
CA LEU A 53 -1.13 21.68 15.50
C LEU A 53 -0.37 20.64 14.67
N ARG A 54 0.96 20.74 14.57
CA ARG A 54 1.81 19.77 13.88
C ARG A 54 1.73 18.38 14.51
N ARG A 55 1.80 18.29 15.84
CA ARG A 55 1.71 17.02 16.58
C ARG A 55 0.33 16.40 16.44
N LYS A 56 -0.73 17.22 16.46
CA LYS A 56 -2.11 16.75 16.31
C LYS A 56 -2.38 16.23 14.90
N THR A 57 -1.95 16.96 13.87
CA THR A 57 -2.38 16.70 12.49
C THR A 57 -1.37 15.96 11.63
N GLY A 58 -0.08 16.07 11.91
CA GLY A 58 0.94 15.43 11.08
C GLY A 58 1.14 16.04 9.69
N TYR A 59 0.69 17.29 9.42
CA TYR A 59 1.03 18.08 8.22
C TYR A 59 2.31 18.92 8.36
N SER A 60 2.99 19.27 7.26
CA SER A 60 4.28 19.99 7.30
C SER A 60 4.22 21.30 8.11
N PHE A 61 5.35 21.71 8.70
CA PHE A 61 5.42 22.97 9.47
C PHE A 61 4.99 24.19 8.66
N VAL A 62 5.31 24.23 7.37
CA VAL A 62 4.92 25.33 6.46
C VAL A 62 3.41 25.40 6.32
N ASN A 63 2.74 24.26 6.12
CA ASN A 63 1.29 24.22 5.98
C ASN A 63 0.62 24.58 7.31
N CYS A 64 1.08 24.02 8.43
CA CYS A 64 0.53 24.34 9.76
C CYS A 64 0.69 25.83 10.10
N LYS A 65 1.82 26.44 9.75
CA LYS A 65 2.04 27.87 9.97
C LYS A 65 1.08 28.71 9.13
N LYS A 66 0.95 28.41 7.83
CA LYS A 66 0.02 29.10 6.94
C LYS A 66 -1.43 29.01 7.41
N ALA A 67 -1.82 27.85 7.94
CA ALA A 67 -3.15 27.66 8.49
C ALA A 67 -3.42 28.51 9.72
N LEU A 68 -2.48 28.55 10.67
CA LEU A 68 -2.58 29.40 11.85
C LEU A 68 -2.64 30.89 11.46
N GLU A 69 -1.81 31.32 10.52
CA GLU A 69 -1.83 32.70 10.01
C GLU A 69 -3.17 33.05 9.35
N THR A 70 -3.74 32.12 8.57
CA THR A 70 -5.02 32.34 7.87
C THR A 70 -6.22 32.32 8.82
N CYS A 71 -6.15 31.56 9.91
CA CYS A 71 -7.24 31.38 10.87
C CYS A 71 -7.08 32.21 12.15
N GLY A 72 -6.18 33.20 12.16
CA GLY A 72 -5.98 34.08 13.31
C GLY A 72 -5.55 33.34 14.58
N GLU A 73 -4.63 32.38 14.46
CA GLU A 73 -4.10 31.52 15.53
C GLU A 73 -5.15 30.64 16.25
N ASN A 74 -6.36 30.50 15.70
CA ASN A 74 -7.36 29.55 16.21
C ASN A 74 -7.04 28.11 15.76
N LEU A 75 -6.75 27.22 16.71
CA LEU A 75 -6.35 25.84 16.44
C LEU A 75 -7.42 25.01 15.71
N GLU A 76 -8.68 25.11 16.13
CA GLU A 76 -9.77 24.32 15.55
C GLU A 76 -10.04 24.73 14.11
N GLN A 77 -10.09 26.05 13.85
CA GLN A 77 -10.28 26.57 12.50
C GLN A 77 -9.07 26.28 11.62
N ALA A 78 -7.84 26.37 12.15
CA ALA A 78 -6.62 26.04 11.43
C ALA A 78 -6.59 24.55 11.04
N GLU A 79 -7.04 23.65 11.91
CA GLU A 79 -7.17 22.23 11.61
C GLU A 79 -8.17 21.97 10.48
N ILE A 80 -9.39 22.52 10.58
CA ILE A 80 -10.41 22.40 9.51
C ILE A 80 -9.88 22.96 8.19
N TRP A 81 -9.24 24.12 8.23
CA TRP A 81 -8.65 24.74 7.04
C TRP A 81 -7.55 23.87 6.44
N LEU A 82 -6.66 23.31 7.28
CA LEU A 82 -5.60 22.39 6.83
C LEU A 82 -6.16 21.17 6.13
N HIS A 83 -7.18 20.53 6.70
CA HIS A 83 -7.81 19.36 6.09
C HIS A 83 -8.41 19.71 4.72
N LYS A 84 -9.13 20.83 4.62
CA LYS A 84 -9.69 21.31 3.33
C LYS A 84 -8.61 21.60 2.30
N GLN A 85 -7.50 22.22 2.70
CA GLN A 85 -6.39 22.48 1.77
C GLN A 85 -5.66 21.19 1.37
N ALA A 86 -5.44 20.27 2.31
CA ALA A 86 -4.82 18.98 2.04
C ALA A 86 -5.62 18.17 1.02
N GLN A 87 -6.96 18.18 1.12
CA GLN A 87 -7.83 17.55 0.13
C GLN A 87 -7.61 18.17 -1.26
N LYS A 88 -7.69 19.50 -1.36
CA LYS A 88 -7.50 20.22 -2.63
C LYS A 88 -6.12 20.00 -3.25
N GLU A 89 -5.06 20.05 -2.45
CA GLU A 89 -3.69 19.79 -2.89
C GLU A 89 -3.50 18.34 -3.30
N GLY A 90 -4.11 17.40 -2.56
CA GLY A 90 -4.13 15.97 -2.86
C GLY A 90 -4.72 15.70 -4.24
N TRP A 91 -5.92 16.20 -4.51
CA TRP A 91 -6.56 16.09 -5.82
C TRP A 91 -5.75 16.73 -6.94
N SER A 92 -5.17 17.92 -6.70
CA SER A 92 -4.34 18.58 -7.70
C SER A 92 -3.08 17.76 -8.02
N LYS A 93 -2.45 17.15 -7.02
CA LYS A 93 -1.29 16.28 -7.21
C LYS A 93 -1.67 14.96 -7.87
N ALA A 94 -2.78 14.34 -7.45
CA ALA A 94 -3.30 13.12 -8.07
C ALA A 94 -3.51 13.32 -9.57
N ALA A 95 -4.17 14.40 -9.99
CA ALA A 95 -4.35 14.72 -11.41
C ALA A 95 -3.02 14.94 -12.16
N LYS A 96 -2.00 15.52 -11.52
CA LYS A 96 -0.67 15.74 -12.14
C LYS A 96 0.20 14.48 -12.21
N LEU A 97 -0.02 13.55 -11.28
CA LEU A 97 0.75 12.31 -11.15
C LEU A 97 0.06 11.13 -11.84
N GLN A 98 -1.22 11.28 -12.19
CA GLN A 98 -1.99 10.31 -12.96
C GLN A 98 -1.24 9.89 -14.24
N GLY A 99 -1.27 8.59 -14.53
CA GLY A 99 -0.61 8.00 -15.70
C GLY A 99 0.91 7.77 -15.54
N ARG A 100 1.54 8.25 -14.45
CA ARG A 100 2.92 7.84 -14.15
C ARG A 100 2.92 6.38 -13.71
N LYS A 101 3.78 5.56 -14.34
CA LYS A 101 3.96 4.16 -13.96
C LYS A 101 4.28 4.05 -12.47
N THR A 102 3.51 3.23 -11.77
CA THR A 102 3.77 2.81 -10.39
C THR A 102 4.49 1.48 -10.44
N LYS A 103 5.75 1.43 -10.00
CA LYS A 103 6.57 0.21 -10.12
C LYS A 103 6.31 -0.82 -9.02
N GLU A 104 5.59 -0.45 -7.98
CA GLU A 104 5.44 -1.24 -6.76
C GLU A 104 4.01 -1.18 -6.28
N GLY A 105 3.45 -2.33 -5.90
CA GLY A 105 2.12 -2.46 -5.31
C GLY A 105 2.05 -3.65 -4.37
N LEU A 106 0.88 -3.82 -3.77
CA LEU A 106 0.63 -4.81 -2.73
C LEU A 106 -0.73 -5.46 -2.95
N ILE A 107 -0.78 -6.75 -2.64
CA ILE A 107 -2.01 -7.47 -2.36
C ILE A 107 -2.25 -7.41 -0.87
N GLY A 108 -3.42 -6.91 -0.47
CA GLY A 108 -3.91 -6.94 0.89
C GLY A 108 -5.03 -7.96 1.05
N LEU A 109 -4.92 -8.78 2.09
CA LEU A 109 -5.93 -9.76 2.48
C LEU A 109 -6.42 -9.45 3.88
N LEU A 110 -7.73 -9.36 4.02
CA LEU A 110 -8.40 -9.12 5.30
C LEU A 110 -9.56 -10.10 5.46
N GLN A 111 -9.60 -10.76 6.62
CA GLN A 111 -10.65 -11.72 6.95
C GLN A 111 -11.32 -11.31 8.26
N GLU A 112 -12.64 -11.18 8.22
CA GLU A 112 -13.47 -10.87 9.38
C GLU A 112 -14.71 -11.78 9.39
N GLY A 113 -14.82 -12.61 10.44
CA GLY A 113 -15.88 -13.61 10.52
C GLY A 113 -15.87 -14.56 9.32
N ASN A 114 -16.99 -14.61 8.60
CA ASN A 114 -17.18 -15.43 7.40
C ASN A 114 -16.96 -14.66 6.09
N THR A 115 -16.45 -13.43 6.17
CA THR A 115 -16.19 -12.57 5.00
C THR A 115 -14.68 -12.41 4.85
N THR A 116 -14.19 -12.60 3.62
CA THR A 116 -12.78 -12.42 3.26
C THR A 116 -12.68 -11.51 2.06
N VAL A 117 -11.78 -10.52 2.13
CA VAL A 117 -11.56 -9.53 1.07
C VAL A 117 -10.11 -9.57 0.62
N LEU A 118 -9.92 -9.49 -0.70
CA LEU A 118 -8.63 -9.40 -1.36
C LEU A 118 -8.58 -8.10 -2.19
N VAL A 119 -7.55 -7.27 -2.01
CA VAL A 119 -7.41 -5.97 -2.68
C VAL A 119 -6.02 -5.81 -3.28
N GLU A 120 -5.95 -5.29 -4.51
CA GLU A 120 -4.71 -4.82 -5.12
C GLU A 120 -4.62 -3.29 -5.05
N THR A 121 -3.56 -2.79 -4.40
CA THR A 121 -3.34 -1.36 -4.18
C THR A 121 -1.85 -1.04 -4.07
N GLN A 122 -1.43 0.16 -4.48
CA GLN A 122 -0.06 0.65 -4.22
C GLN A 122 0.06 1.39 -2.89
N TRP A 123 -1.00 1.39 -2.09
CA TRP A 123 -1.10 2.14 -0.85
C TRP A 123 -1.32 1.22 0.35
N LEU A 124 -0.45 1.34 1.35
CA LEU A 124 -0.40 0.49 2.56
C LEU A 124 -1.55 0.68 3.57
N MET A 125 -2.46 1.63 3.36
CA MET A 125 -3.52 1.91 4.34
C MET A 125 -4.68 0.92 4.25
N PRO A 126 -5.41 0.74 5.37
CA PRO A 126 -5.98 -0.54 5.68
C PRO A 126 -7.17 -0.85 4.78
N VAL A 127 -7.11 -2.06 4.22
CA VAL A 127 -8.17 -2.78 3.50
C VAL A 127 -9.48 -2.90 4.31
N ASN A 128 -9.50 -2.43 5.57
CA ASN A 128 -10.68 -2.31 6.42
C ASN A 128 -11.85 -1.54 5.77
N LEU A 129 -11.55 -0.71 4.77
CA LEU A 129 -12.50 0.16 4.09
C LEU A 129 -13.50 -0.62 3.20
N ALA A 130 -13.12 -1.80 2.72
CA ALA A 130 -13.96 -2.60 1.82
C ALA A 130 -14.97 -3.48 2.57
N ILE A 131 -14.77 -3.75 3.87
CA ILE A 131 -15.61 -4.69 4.63
C ILE A 131 -17.07 -4.23 4.71
N TRP A 132 -17.32 -2.93 4.93
CA TRP A 132 -18.67 -2.43 5.16
C TRP A 132 -19.59 -2.48 3.94
N GLU A 133 -19.05 -2.33 2.73
CA GLU A 133 -19.87 -2.41 1.52
C GLU A 133 -20.16 -3.86 1.10
N VAL A 134 -19.24 -4.77 1.40
CA VAL A 134 -19.44 -6.21 1.21
C VAL A 134 -20.58 -6.73 2.07
N GLU A 135 -20.63 -6.36 3.36
CA GLU A 135 -21.74 -6.74 4.24
C GLU A 135 -23.10 -6.18 3.76
N ALA A 136 -23.09 -4.97 3.19
CA ALA A 136 -24.30 -4.31 2.69
C ALA A 136 -24.83 -4.90 1.37
N SER A 137 -23.95 -5.48 0.53
CA SER A 137 -24.31 -5.98 -0.80
C SER A 137 -25.17 -7.25 -0.81
N GLY A 138 -25.22 -7.99 0.31
CA GLY A 138 -25.96 -9.26 0.43
C GLY A 138 -25.48 -10.41 -0.48
N SER A 139 -24.48 -10.17 -1.31
CA SER A 139 -23.94 -11.13 -2.29
C SER A 139 -22.89 -12.01 -1.63
N LEU A 140 -22.88 -13.31 -1.96
CA LEU A 140 -21.92 -14.28 -1.41
C LEU A 140 -20.51 -14.07 -1.95
N GLU A 141 -20.35 -13.43 -3.09
CA GLU A 141 -19.06 -13.07 -3.66
C GLU A 141 -19.21 -11.87 -4.59
N GLY A 142 -18.10 -11.23 -4.94
CA GLY A 142 -18.10 -10.17 -5.93
C GLY A 142 -16.72 -9.64 -6.26
N PHE A 143 -16.67 -8.85 -7.33
CA PHE A 143 -15.47 -8.22 -7.84
C PHE A 143 -15.75 -6.74 -8.10
N LEU A 144 -14.82 -5.87 -7.72
CA LEU A 144 -14.87 -4.44 -8.00
C LEU A 144 -13.67 -4.04 -8.84
N ASN A 145 -13.94 -3.32 -9.92
CA ASN A 145 -12.90 -2.66 -10.69
C ASN A 145 -12.46 -1.33 -10.03
N SER A 146 -11.44 -0.70 -10.60
CA SER A 146 -10.87 0.55 -10.06
C SER A 146 -11.88 1.67 -9.86
N SER A 147 -12.83 1.84 -10.80
CA SER A 147 -13.82 2.92 -10.74
C SER A 147 -14.85 2.67 -9.63
N GLU A 148 -15.31 1.42 -9.51
CA GLU A 148 -16.26 1.02 -8.47
C GLU A 148 -15.61 1.07 -7.09
N LEU A 149 -14.39 0.56 -6.96
CA LEU A 149 -13.63 0.59 -5.72
C LEU A 149 -13.31 2.03 -5.28
N SER A 150 -13.09 2.95 -6.21
CA SER A 150 -12.75 4.34 -5.88
C SER A 150 -13.91 5.10 -5.21
N VAL A 151 -15.15 4.78 -5.55
CA VAL A 151 -16.33 5.52 -5.04
C VAL A 151 -16.85 5.01 -3.71
N LEU A 152 -16.37 3.84 -3.22
CA LEU A 152 -16.78 3.29 -1.93
C LEU A 152 -16.47 4.29 -0.79
N PRO A 153 -17.28 4.33 0.28
CA PRO A 153 -17.01 5.16 1.44
C PRO A 153 -15.75 4.70 2.18
N ALA A 154 -15.04 5.64 2.78
CA ALA A 154 -13.84 5.34 3.57
C ALA A 154 -14.15 4.81 5.00
N GLY A 155 -15.35 4.33 5.26
CA GLY A 155 -15.78 3.80 6.56
C GLY A 155 -16.45 4.78 7.53
N PRO A 156 -16.91 4.34 8.71
CA PRO A 156 -17.68 5.09 9.68
C PRO A 156 -16.82 6.11 10.44
N ASP A 157 -15.51 5.87 10.57
CA ASP A 157 -14.59 6.77 11.26
C ASP A 157 -13.91 7.78 10.30
N ARG A 158 -14.30 7.78 9.01
CA ARG A 158 -13.69 8.64 8.00
C ARG A 158 -14.73 9.25 7.09
N GLU A 159 -14.55 10.51 6.76
CA GLU A 159 -15.37 11.19 5.76
C GLU A 159 -14.85 10.93 4.35
N GLY A 160 -15.75 10.94 3.37
CA GLY A 160 -15.43 10.85 1.95
C GLY A 160 -15.27 9.44 1.40
N SER A 161 -14.87 9.37 0.13
CA SER A 161 -14.69 8.13 -0.64
C SER A 161 -13.26 7.56 -0.50
N LEU A 162 -13.06 6.32 -0.94
CA LEU A 162 -11.73 5.75 -1.10
C LEU A 162 -10.84 6.59 -2.01
N GLN A 163 -11.41 7.20 -3.05
CA GLN A 163 -10.71 8.13 -3.94
C GLN A 163 -10.23 9.38 -3.21
N ASP A 164 -11.03 9.92 -2.29
CA ASP A 164 -10.63 11.08 -1.48
C ASP A 164 -9.42 10.76 -0.61
N HIS A 165 -9.40 9.57 -0.01
CA HIS A 165 -8.29 9.12 0.82
C HIS A 165 -7.05 8.79 0.00
N LEU A 166 -7.22 8.21 -1.19
CA LEU A 166 -6.15 8.00 -2.15
C LEU A 166 -5.52 9.35 -2.57
N ALA A 167 -6.33 10.36 -2.87
CA ALA A 167 -5.85 11.69 -3.21
C ALA A 167 -5.07 12.34 -2.07
N LEU A 168 -5.51 12.18 -0.82
CA LEU A 168 -4.76 12.62 0.37
C LEU A 168 -3.41 11.91 0.50
N ALA A 169 -3.38 10.59 0.27
CA ALA A 169 -2.17 9.79 0.31
C ALA A 169 -1.14 10.23 -0.74
N ILE A 170 -1.59 10.39 -1.99
CA ILE A 170 -0.79 10.95 -3.09
C ILE A 170 -0.30 12.36 -2.74
N GLY A 171 -1.17 13.18 -2.14
CA GLY A 171 -0.82 14.53 -1.71
C GLY A 171 0.31 14.57 -0.69
N LYS A 172 0.30 13.61 0.24
CA LYS A 172 1.27 13.47 1.33
C LYS A 172 2.58 12.84 0.90
N LEU A 173 2.53 11.76 0.12
CA LEU A 173 3.70 10.99 -0.29
C LEU A 173 4.34 11.54 -1.57
N GLY A 174 3.57 12.21 -2.42
CA GLY A 174 4.06 12.80 -3.67
C GLY A 174 4.29 11.79 -4.79
N GLU A 175 3.73 10.60 -4.66
CA GLU A 175 3.85 9.50 -5.61
C GLU A 175 2.48 9.17 -6.22
N ASN A 176 2.47 8.66 -7.45
CA ASN A 176 1.23 8.16 -8.04
C ASN A 176 0.80 6.88 -7.31
N MET A 177 -0.50 6.70 -7.11
CA MET A 177 -1.08 5.50 -6.49
C MET A 177 -2.42 5.21 -7.15
N THR A 178 -2.78 3.93 -7.20
CA THR A 178 -4.06 3.49 -7.76
C THR A 178 -4.72 2.45 -6.85
N LEU A 179 -6.04 2.49 -6.81
CA LEU A 179 -6.88 1.41 -6.30
C LEU A 179 -7.27 0.58 -7.53
N LYS A 180 -6.73 -0.62 -7.66
CA LYS A 180 -6.87 -1.37 -8.91
C LYS A 180 -8.12 -2.23 -8.96
N ARG A 181 -8.25 -3.13 -7.99
CA ARG A 181 -9.32 -4.11 -7.94
C ARG A 181 -9.49 -4.65 -6.53
N ALA A 182 -10.69 -5.10 -6.24
CA ALA A 182 -11.01 -5.85 -5.04
C ALA A 182 -11.88 -7.06 -5.40
N ALA A 183 -11.76 -8.12 -4.61
CA ALA A 183 -12.67 -9.26 -4.63
C ALA A 183 -13.05 -9.59 -3.19
N TRP A 184 -14.26 -10.11 -2.99
CA TRP A 184 -14.68 -10.59 -1.69
C TRP A 184 -15.46 -11.89 -1.81
N VAL A 185 -15.44 -12.64 -0.73
CA VAL A 185 -16.21 -13.85 -0.54
C VAL A 185 -16.80 -13.82 0.86
N LYS A 186 -18.10 -14.11 0.95
CA LYS A 186 -18.88 -14.32 2.17
C LYS A 186 -19.49 -15.72 2.12
N VAL A 187 -19.06 -16.58 3.04
CA VAL A 187 -19.50 -17.99 3.06
C VAL A 187 -20.57 -18.25 4.11
N PRO A 188 -21.65 -19.00 3.79
CA PRO A 188 -22.60 -19.46 4.80
C PRO A 188 -22.04 -20.65 5.58
N SER A 189 -22.78 -21.14 6.58
CA SER A 189 -22.44 -22.39 7.27
C SER A 189 -22.35 -23.56 6.28
N GLY A 190 -21.39 -24.45 6.49
CA GLY A 190 -21.09 -25.55 5.56
C GLY A 190 -20.08 -25.18 4.48
N PHE A 191 -19.62 -23.92 4.45
CA PHE A 191 -18.57 -23.46 3.57
C PHE A 191 -17.40 -22.88 4.37
N TYR A 192 -16.21 -22.91 3.77
CA TYR A 192 -14.96 -22.43 4.33
C TYR A 192 -14.14 -21.70 3.25
N VAL A 193 -13.43 -20.65 3.64
CA VAL A 193 -12.50 -19.93 2.76
C VAL A 193 -11.07 -20.21 3.22
N GLY A 194 -10.35 -21.00 2.43
CA GLY A 194 -8.90 -21.10 2.56
C GLY A 194 -8.24 -19.86 1.99
N SER A 195 -7.23 -19.33 2.66
CA SER A 195 -6.55 -18.11 2.21
C SER A 195 -5.03 -18.21 2.35
N TYR A 196 -4.32 -17.54 1.46
CA TYR A 196 -2.86 -17.46 1.51
C TYR A 196 -2.34 -16.19 0.85
N VAL A 197 -1.30 -15.59 1.46
CA VAL A 197 -0.56 -14.45 0.91
C VAL A 197 0.91 -14.85 0.79
N HIS A 198 1.51 -14.61 -0.37
CA HIS A 198 2.93 -14.89 -0.64
C HIS A 198 3.74 -13.59 -0.73
N GLY A 199 5.02 -13.66 -0.32
CA GLY A 199 5.89 -12.49 -0.22
C GLY A 199 5.49 -11.57 0.92
N VAL A 200 5.13 -12.15 2.07
CA VAL A 200 4.52 -11.42 3.20
C VAL A 200 5.41 -10.27 3.67
N MET A 201 4.85 -9.07 3.70
CA MET A 201 5.46 -7.90 4.34
C MET A 201 4.94 -7.79 5.77
N GLN A 202 5.83 -7.94 6.74
CA GLN A 202 5.45 -7.80 8.16
C GLN A 202 5.11 -6.35 8.49
N SER A 203 3.87 -6.12 8.93
CA SER A 203 3.44 -4.86 9.53
C SER A 203 2.85 -5.16 10.92
N PRO A 204 3.62 -4.95 12.02
CA PRO A 204 3.18 -5.27 13.38
C PRO A 204 1.93 -4.49 13.84
N SER A 205 1.59 -3.41 13.13
CA SER A 205 0.56 -2.45 13.53
C SER A 205 -0.84 -2.79 13.03
N LEU A 206 -0.97 -3.74 12.09
CA LEU A 206 -2.23 -4.07 11.43
C LEU A 206 -2.60 -5.52 11.78
N HIS A 207 -3.27 -5.70 12.92
CA HIS A 207 -3.81 -7.00 13.31
C HIS A 207 -4.83 -7.45 12.26
N ASN A 208 -4.73 -8.69 11.79
CA ASN A 208 -5.61 -9.34 10.80
C ASN A 208 -5.44 -8.94 9.33
N LEU A 209 -4.56 -7.99 8.98
CA LEU A 209 -4.26 -7.65 7.59
C LEU A 209 -2.95 -8.29 7.15
N LEU A 210 -3.02 -9.17 6.15
CA LEU A 210 -1.85 -9.73 5.48
C LEU A 210 -1.55 -8.93 4.23
N LEU A 211 -0.28 -8.57 4.03
CA LEU A 211 0.20 -7.85 2.85
C LEU A 211 1.25 -8.69 2.14
N GLY A 212 1.22 -8.75 0.81
CA GLY A 212 2.24 -9.45 0.02
C GLY A 212 2.16 -9.14 -1.47
N LYS A 213 2.85 -9.94 -2.27
CA LYS A 213 2.89 -9.81 -3.74
C LYS A 213 1.79 -10.62 -4.44
N TYR A 214 1.41 -11.74 -3.84
CA TYR A 214 0.35 -12.62 -4.32
C TYR A 214 -0.64 -12.88 -3.21
N GLY A 215 -1.91 -13.08 -3.57
CA GLY A 215 -2.92 -13.56 -2.65
C GLY A 215 -3.88 -14.51 -3.34
N ALA A 216 -4.37 -15.50 -2.59
CA ALA A 216 -5.38 -16.43 -3.06
C ALA A 216 -6.46 -16.66 -2.00
N LEU A 217 -7.70 -16.80 -2.48
CA LEU A 217 -8.86 -17.28 -1.75
C LEU A 217 -9.32 -18.58 -2.41
N VAL A 218 -9.66 -19.60 -1.62
CA VAL A 218 -10.18 -20.88 -2.12
C VAL A 218 -11.46 -21.20 -1.37
N ILE A 219 -12.57 -21.17 -2.09
CA ILE A 219 -13.91 -21.40 -1.56
C ILE A 219 -14.13 -22.91 -1.55
N CYS A 220 -14.49 -23.43 -0.38
CA CYS A 220 -14.63 -24.84 -0.13
C CYS A 220 -16.00 -25.13 0.48
N GLU A 221 -16.67 -26.19 0.04
CA GLU A 221 -17.79 -26.80 0.75
C GLU A 221 -17.25 -27.90 1.67
N THR A 222 -17.74 -27.94 2.91
CA THR A 222 -17.35 -28.94 3.91
C THR A 222 -18.43 -29.16 4.95
N SER A 223 -18.74 -30.43 5.21
CA SER A 223 -19.57 -30.85 6.35
C SER A 223 -18.74 -31.16 7.61
N GLU A 224 -17.40 -31.15 7.50
CA GLU A 224 -16.49 -31.58 8.54
C GLU A 224 -16.21 -30.48 9.57
N GLN A 225 -16.66 -30.69 10.82
CA GLN A 225 -16.38 -29.76 11.92
C GLN A 225 -15.01 -29.97 12.58
N ASN A 226 -14.36 -31.12 12.33
CA ASN A 226 -13.13 -31.54 13.00
C ASN A 226 -11.88 -31.52 12.10
N ALA A 227 -12.01 -31.16 10.83
CA ALA A 227 -10.87 -31.04 9.93
C ALA A 227 -9.99 -29.84 10.33
N ASN A 228 -8.66 -29.99 10.22
CA ASN A 228 -7.75 -28.84 10.33
C ASN A 228 -7.83 -27.99 9.05
N LEU A 229 -8.97 -27.31 8.89
CA LEU A 229 -9.31 -26.50 7.72
C LEU A 229 -8.33 -25.34 7.54
N GLU A 230 -7.73 -24.83 8.62
CA GLU A 230 -6.73 -23.76 8.55
C GLU A 230 -5.49 -24.19 7.76
N GLU A 231 -4.90 -25.33 8.11
CA GLU A 231 -3.71 -25.85 7.40
C GLU A 231 -4.04 -26.31 5.98
N LEU A 232 -5.19 -26.95 5.77
CA LEU A 232 -5.66 -27.31 4.43
C LEU A 232 -5.88 -26.06 3.57
N GLY A 233 -6.62 -25.07 4.08
CA GLY A 233 -6.91 -23.82 3.38
C GLY A 233 -5.65 -23.05 3.00
N ARG A 234 -4.67 -23.00 3.91
CA ARG A 234 -3.36 -22.43 3.64
C ARG A 234 -2.63 -23.15 2.50
N ARG A 235 -2.66 -24.48 2.46
CA ARG A 235 -2.04 -25.29 1.39
C ARG A 235 -2.76 -25.15 0.05
N LEU A 236 -4.10 -25.08 0.06
CA LEU A 236 -4.88 -24.79 -1.14
C LEU A 236 -4.52 -23.42 -1.71
N GLY A 237 -4.43 -22.39 -0.85
CA GLY A 237 -4.00 -21.06 -1.26
C GLY A 237 -2.55 -21.05 -1.79
N GLN A 238 -1.64 -21.82 -1.19
CA GLN A 238 -0.28 -22.00 -1.72
C GLN A 238 -0.28 -22.62 -3.12
N HIS A 239 -1.08 -23.66 -3.32
CA HIS A 239 -1.23 -24.31 -4.61
C HIS A 239 -1.78 -23.33 -5.65
N VAL A 240 -2.84 -22.59 -5.36
CA VAL A 240 -3.41 -21.59 -6.30
C VAL A 240 -2.39 -20.50 -6.63
N VAL A 241 -1.65 -19.98 -5.65
CA VAL A 241 -0.59 -18.99 -5.92
C VAL A 241 0.50 -19.56 -6.82
N GLY A 242 0.99 -20.77 -6.52
CA GLY A 242 2.14 -21.39 -7.19
C GLY A 242 1.85 -22.03 -8.54
N MET A 243 0.68 -22.64 -8.71
CA MET A 243 0.28 -23.38 -9.91
C MET A 243 -0.65 -22.60 -10.84
N ALA A 244 -1.16 -21.44 -10.39
CA ALA A 244 -1.98 -20.51 -11.17
C ALA A 244 -3.05 -21.17 -12.07
N PRO A 245 -3.95 -22.00 -11.50
CA PRO A 245 -5.04 -22.60 -12.28
C PRO A 245 -5.94 -21.53 -12.90
N LEU A 246 -6.59 -21.88 -14.01
CA LEU A 246 -7.54 -21.02 -14.73
C LEU A 246 -9.00 -21.42 -14.51
N SER A 247 -9.26 -22.63 -14.02
CA SER A 247 -10.60 -23.11 -13.68
C SER A 247 -10.52 -24.19 -12.60
N VAL A 248 -11.63 -24.48 -11.91
CA VAL A 248 -11.67 -25.51 -10.86
C VAL A 248 -11.46 -26.91 -11.44
N GLY A 249 -12.22 -27.26 -12.49
CA GLY A 249 -12.24 -28.61 -13.06
C GLY A 249 -13.16 -29.58 -12.29
N SER A 250 -13.02 -30.88 -12.57
CA SER A 250 -13.78 -31.95 -11.90
C SER A 250 -12.82 -33.00 -11.31
N LEU A 251 -13.30 -33.75 -10.31
CA LEU A 251 -12.61 -34.95 -9.82
C LEU A 251 -12.63 -36.11 -10.82
N ASP A 252 -13.52 -36.06 -11.82
CA ASP A 252 -13.61 -37.06 -12.90
C ASP A 252 -12.64 -36.76 -14.05
N ASP A 253 -11.99 -35.59 -14.05
CA ASP A 253 -10.99 -35.25 -15.04
C ASP A 253 -9.70 -36.06 -14.81
N GLU A 254 -9.11 -36.56 -15.89
CA GLU A 254 -7.84 -37.28 -15.82
C GLU A 254 -6.70 -36.37 -15.30
N PRO A 255 -5.69 -36.94 -14.60
CA PRO A 255 -4.52 -36.19 -14.16
C PRO A 255 -3.82 -35.48 -15.31
N GLY A 256 -3.64 -34.16 -15.16
CA GLY A 256 -2.91 -33.33 -16.11
C GLY A 256 -1.42 -33.23 -15.76
N GLY A 257 -0.61 -32.87 -16.75
CA GLY A 257 0.82 -32.60 -16.56
C GLY A 257 1.09 -31.18 -16.03
N GLU A 258 2.33 -30.72 -16.17
CA GLU A 258 2.77 -29.38 -15.70
C GLU A 258 2.03 -28.20 -16.38
N ALA A 259 1.46 -28.42 -17.56
CA ALA A 259 0.70 -27.42 -18.31
C ALA A 259 -0.82 -27.47 -18.06
N GLU A 260 -1.27 -28.28 -17.11
CA GLU A 260 -2.69 -28.38 -16.77
C GLU A 260 -3.21 -27.06 -16.19
N THR A 261 -4.43 -26.69 -16.57
CA THR A 261 -5.08 -25.42 -16.21
C THR A 261 -6.26 -25.61 -15.25
N LYS A 262 -6.77 -26.84 -15.12
CA LYS A 262 -7.83 -27.20 -14.17
C LYS A 262 -7.23 -27.55 -12.82
N MET A 263 -7.58 -26.77 -11.80
CA MET A 263 -7.04 -26.87 -10.45
C MET A 263 -7.05 -28.30 -9.88
N LEU A 264 -8.18 -29.01 -9.99
CA LEU A 264 -8.30 -30.36 -9.42
C LEU A 264 -7.46 -31.41 -10.15
N SER A 265 -7.13 -31.18 -11.43
CA SER A 265 -6.35 -32.08 -12.26
C SER A 265 -4.85 -31.77 -12.25
N GLN A 266 -4.45 -30.60 -11.73
CA GLN A 266 -3.05 -30.20 -11.63
C GLN A 266 -2.27 -31.10 -10.66
N PRO A 267 -0.96 -31.35 -10.92
CA PRO A 267 -0.07 -31.96 -9.94
C PRO A 267 -0.05 -31.14 -8.64
N TYR A 268 -0.21 -31.80 -7.50
CA TYR A 268 -0.24 -31.10 -6.22
C TYR A 268 1.12 -30.47 -5.92
N LEU A 269 1.12 -29.20 -5.51
CA LEU A 269 2.32 -28.37 -5.39
C LEU A 269 3.35 -28.97 -4.42
N LEU A 270 2.91 -29.55 -3.31
CA LEU A 270 3.80 -30.12 -2.28
C LEU A 270 4.12 -31.61 -2.49
N ASP A 271 3.37 -32.27 -3.37
CA ASP A 271 3.60 -33.67 -3.78
C ASP A 271 3.08 -33.89 -5.20
N PRO A 272 3.91 -33.67 -6.24
CA PRO A 272 3.49 -33.79 -7.63
C PRO A 272 3.15 -35.21 -8.08
N SER A 273 3.31 -36.23 -7.22
CA SER A 273 2.94 -37.62 -7.55
C SER A 273 1.43 -37.86 -7.57
N ILE A 274 0.65 -36.94 -7.00
CA ILE A 274 -0.82 -36.97 -6.97
C ILE A 274 -1.39 -35.66 -7.51
N THR A 275 -2.65 -35.66 -7.94
CA THR A 275 -3.35 -34.42 -8.29
C THR A 275 -3.82 -33.68 -7.05
N LEU A 276 -4.15 -32.39 -7.20
CA LEU A 276 -4.79 -31.64 -6.10
C LEU A 276 -6.13 -32.28 -5.69
N GLY A 277 -6.93 -32.75 -6.65
CA GLY A 277 -8.19 -33.44 -6.36
C GLY A 277 -7.99 -34.66 -5.45
N GLN A 278 -6.97 -35.47 -5.74
CA GLN A 278 -6.61 -36.63 -4.92
C GLN A 278 -6.10 -36.25 -3.52
N TYR A 279 -5.46 -35.09 -3.38
CA TYR A 279 -5.04 -34.55 -2.07
C TYR A 279 -6.24 -34.07 -1.22
N VAL A 280 -7.23 -33.44 -1.84
CA VAL A 280 -8.35 -32.79 -1.16
C VAL A 280 -9.48 -33.76 -0.81
N GLN A 281 -9.80 -34.70 -1.71
CA GLN A 281 -10.93 -35.61 -1.56
C GLN A 281 -10.96 -36.39 -0.22
N PRO A 282 -9.83 -36.95 0.28
CA PRO A 282 -9.83 -37.68 1.56
C PRO A 282 -10.07 -36.80 2.79
N GLN A 283 -10.00 -35.47 2.64
CA GLN A 283 -10.17 -34.52 3.74
C GLN A 283 -11.62 -34.08 3.93
N GLY A 284 -12.56 -34.62 3.14
CA GLY A 284 -14.00 -34.30 3.26
C GLY A 284 -14.34 -32.88 2.80
N VAL A 285 -13.50 -32.30 1.94
CA VAL A 285 -13.65 -30.95 1.41
C VAL A 285 -13.83 -30.99 -0.09
N SER A 286 -14.70 -30.14 -0.62
CA SER A 286 -14.87 -29.93 -2.07
C SER A 286 -14.53 -28.49 -2.42
N VAL A 287 -13.62 -28.28 -3.38
CA VAL A 287 -13.32 -26.92 -3.88
C VAL A 287 -14.41 -26.50 -4.85
N VAL A 288 -15.04 -25.35 -4.60
CA VAL A 288 -16.13 -24.84 -5.44
C VAL A 288 -15.66 -23.69 -6.33
N ASP A 289 -14.75 -22.85 -5.85
CA ASP A 289 -14.18 -21.75 -6.62
C ASP A 289 -12.87 -21.24 -5.99
N PHE A 290 -12.15 -20.37 -6.71
CA PHE A 290 -10.98 -19.67 -6.18
C PHE A 290 -10.79 -18.28 -6.80
N VAL A 291 -10.10 -17.41 -6.07
CA VAL A 291 -9.62 -16.10 -6.54
C VAL A 291 -8.12 -16.07 -6.38
N ARG A 292 -7.39 -15.61 -7.41
CA ARG A 292 -5.93 -15.39 -7.36
C ARG A 292 -5.62 -13.97 -7.83
N PHE A 293 -4.96 -13.19 -6.99
CA PHE A 293 -4.36 -11.92 -7.41
C PHE A 293 -2.83 -12.01 -7.40
N GLU A 294 -2.24 -11.50 -8.47
CA GLU A 294 -0.83 -11.14 -8.56
C GLU A 294 -0.72 -9.63 -8.72
N CYS A 295 0.07 -8.99 -7.87
CA CYS A 295 0.29 -7.55 -7.97
C CYS A 295 0.97 -7.19 -9.30
N GLY A 296 0.37 -6.27 -10.05
CA GLY A 296 0.91 -5.80 -11.34
C GLY A 296 0.47 -6.65 -12.54
N GLU A 297 -0.34 -7.68 -12.34
CA GLU A 297 -0.86 -8.51 -13.42
C GLU A 297 -1.61 -7.67 -14.46
N GLY A 298 -1.34 -7.93 -15.75
CA GLY A 298 -1.97 -7.25 -16.89
C GLY A 298 -1.36 -5.91 -17.30
N GLU A 299 -0.31 -5.40 -16.61
CA GLU A 299 0.33 -4.14 -16.98
C GLU A 299 1.32 -4.24 -18.16
N GLU A 300 1.90 -5.43 -18.42
CA GLU A 300 2.89 -5.63 -19.50
C GLU A 300 2.27 -5.64 -20.91
N ALA A 301 0.97 -5.96 -21.04
CA ALA A 301 0.30 -6.03 -22.34
C ALA A 301 0.12 -4.65 -23.02
N ALA A 302 0.14 -3.56 -22.24
CA ALA A 302 0.03 -2.19 -22.75
C ALA A 302 1.37 -1.63 -23.26
N GLU A 303 2.47 -2.39 -23.22
CA GLU A 303 3.80 -1.95 -23.69
C GLU A 303 4.08 -2.23 -25.17
N THR A 304 3.17 -2.91 -25.89
CA THR A 304 3.38 -3.30 -27.30
C THR A 304 2.45 -2.64 -28.32
N GLU A 305 1.67 -1.63 -27.93
CA GLU A 305 0.87 -0.80 -28.85
C GLU A 305 1.33 0.67 -28.88
#